data_AF-A0A1V5RUN1-F1
#
_entry.id   AF-A0A1V5RUN1-F1
#
_cell.length_a   1.000
_cell.length_b   1.000
_cell.length_c   1.000
_cell.angle_alpha   90.00
_cell.angle_beta   90.00
_cell.angle_gamma   90.00
#
_symmetry.space_group_name_H-M   'P 1'
#
loop_
_entity.id
_entity.type
_entity.pdbx_description
1 polymer ?
#
loop_
_entity_poly.entity_id
_entity_poly.type
_entity_poly.pdbx_seq_one_letter_code
_entity_poly.pdbx_strand_id
1 'polypeptide(L)'
;MILKALCDYYDRCDLPKKGTEQKEIGYLIVINTEGQFIRIDSQMIDNKSANLFLVAKTVIRSGGKYVANYLWDNCKYVLGFPEDKGATLRKQKFVERIHELRQKLPQNESLRAVSLFYESFDENFEKIKASKLWDSLSKSQKNISFLLDGNTSIVAQDREVLNYILSSNTTNNVNICLVSGERGVTARIHSKIKMMPSKSTQTTLVSFQKKSGYDSYGKNQAYNAPISEDVEFKYTTALNKLLEFGSKNQFNIASRTFLFWASSNKKVLHEAEEALYAIFGTTENDDDPNERIASVRKLFEDIYSGKKPTNDEDRFYFLGLAPNSARIAVVYWHECSLKKFSELILRHFNDMEIIDTRKKKRPYQGLHQIASAVTLGGKLSDVQHNLLEAIIKSIVQGLPYPISLYQACLRRIRAEQDVSPYSNPCRAAIIKAYLNRLNNNEIKKEMDKQNTNSGYLCGRLFATLEKIQEDANNINSIRDRYINAASSTPSAVFATILNLSVHHIKKLNTSKQIFFEKLKQEIIDKLPAEGFPAHLDLQDQGRFFVGYYHQRQDFFVSKEAKEASINEEIE
;
A
#
# COMPACT_ATOMS: atom_id res chain seq x y z
N MET A 1 -2.67 11.56 -17.99
CA MET A 1 -2.36 10.17 -17.61
C MET A 1 -2.95 9.85 -16.24
N ILE A 2 -2.34 10.21 -15.10
CA ILE A 2 -2.85 9.87 -13.74
C ILE A 2 -4.33 10.22 -13.54
N LEU A 3 -4.72 11.47 -13.81
CA LEU A 3 -6.10 11.92 -13.61
C LEU A 3 -7.10 11.16 -14.49
N LYS A 4 -6.69 10.80 -15.72
CA LYS A 4 -7.49 10.00 -16.63
C LYS A 4 -7.69 8.58 -16.10
N ALA A 5 -6.62 7.91 -15.66
CA ALA A 5 -6.69 6.59 -15.05
C ALA A 5 -7.54 6.56 -13.75
N LEU A 6 -7.56 7.67 -13.00
CA LEU A 6 -8.47 7.83 -11.86
C LEU A 6 -9.93 8.05 -12.29
N CYS A 7 -10.18 8.79 -13.37
CA CYS A 7 -11.52 8.88 -13.96
C CYS A 7 -12.00 7.51 -14.47
N ASP A 8 -11.13 6.74 -15.10
CA ASP A 8 -11.46 5.39 -15.60
C ASP A 8 -11.75 4.43 -14.42
N TYR A 9 -11.00 4.55 -13.33
CA TYR A 9 -11.32 3.86 -12.06
C TYR A 9 -12.69 4.28 -11.52
N TYR A 10 -13.01 5.57 -11.57
CA TYR A 10 -14.33 6.05 -11.15
C TYR A 10 -15.44 5.42 -12.01
N ASP A 11 -15.27 5.40 -13.33
CA ASP A 11 -16.29 4.93 -14.26
C ASP A 11 -16.51 3.41 -14.18
N ARG A 12 -15.51 2.62 -13.76
CA ARG A 12 -15.69 1.17 -13.51
C ARG A 12 -16.36 0.86 -12.17
N CYS A 13 -16.24 1.74 -11.16
CA CYS A 13 -16.74 1.46 -9.81
C CYS A 13 -18.13 2.08 -9.58
N ASP A 14 -18.93 1.49 -8.69
CA ASP A 14 -20.19 2.11 -8.24
C ASP A 14 -19.88 3.20 -7.20
N LEU A 15 -19.49 4.38 -7.68
CA LEU A 15 -19.13 5.54 -6.87
C LEU A 15 -20.21 6.64 -6.93
N PRO A 16 -20.28 7.53 -5.91
CA PRO A 16 -21.23 8.64 -5.88
C PRO A 16 -21.18 9.47 -7.16
N LYS A 17 -22.35 9.81 -7.73
CA LYS A 17 -22.46 10.67 -8.92
C LYS A 17 -22.05 12.11 -8.62
N LYS A 18 -21.62 12.84 -9.66
CA LYS A 18 -21.28 14.27 -9.52
C LYS A 18 -22.37 15.01 -8.79
N GLY A 19 -21.99 15.75 -7.75
CA GLY A 19 -22.90 16.53 -6.89
C GLY A 19 -23.52 15.75 -5.73
N THR A 20 -23.18 14.46 -5.57
CA THR A 20 -23.47 13.67 -4.36
C THR A 20 -22.17 13.22 -3.67
N GLU A 21 -22.27 12.80 -2.41
CA GLU A 21 -21.17 12.22 -1.64
C GLU A 21 -21.69 11.23 -0.59
N GLN A 22 -20.85 10.29 -0.15
CA GLN A 22 -21.14 9.46 1.02
C GLN A 22 -20.82 10.26 2.29
N LYS A 23 -21.81 10.42 3.16
CA LYS A 23 -21.70 11.21 4.39
C LYS A 23 -22.18 10.46 5.61
N GLU A 24 -21.41 10.52 6.69
CA GLU A 24 -21.85 10.02 8.00
C GLU A 24 -23.00 10.89 8.53
N ILE A 25 -24.16 10.26 8.72
CA ILE A 25 -25.33 10.84 9.40
C ILE A 25 -25.49 10.05 10.69
N GLY A 26 -25.35 10.71 11.84
CA GLY A 26 -25.35 10.05 13.15
C GLY A 26 -26.74 9.85 13.74
N TYR A 27 -27.69 10.72 13.38
CA TYR A 27 -29.05 10.68 13.92
C TYR A 27 -30.07 11.03 12.86
N LEU A 28 -31.23 10.38 12.93
CA LEU A 28 -32.39 10.65 12.09
C LEU A 28 -33.54 11.14 12.95
N ILE A 29 -34.15 12.25 12.54
CA ILE A 29 -35.42 12.71 13.11
C ILE A 29 -36.53 12.04 12.31
N VAL A 30 -37.24 11.10 12.95
CA VAL A 30 -38.33 10.37 12.32
C VAL A 30 -39.62 11.18 12.47
N ILE A 31 -40.27 11.45 11.34
CA ILE A 31 -41.50 12.26 11.26
C ILE A 31 -42.59 11.51 10.49
N ASN A 32 -43.86 11.78 10.79
CA ASN A 32 -44.98 11.32 9.95
C ASN A 32 -45.20 12.24 8.73
N THR A 33 -46.16 11.89 7.88
CA THR A 33 -46.58 12.65 6.69
C THR A 33 -47.17 14.02 7.01
N GLU A 34 -47.55 14.27 8.26
CA GLU A 34 -48.05 15.53 8.78
C GLU A 34 -46.94 16.40 9.40
N GLY A 35 -45.68 15.93 9.38
CA GLY A 35 -44.53 16.66 9.93
C GLY A 35 -44.42 16.61 11.46
N GLN A 36 -45.18 15.74 12.12
CA GLN A 36 -45.07 15.55 13.57
C GLN A 36 -43.90 14.62 13.90
N PHE A 37 -43.14 15.00 14.93
CA PHE A 37 -42.06 14.19 15.46
C PHE A 37 -42.58 12.87 16.08
N ILE A 38 -41.93 11.76 15.74
CA ILE A 38 -42.21 10.44 16.30
C ILE A 38 -41.08 10.02 17.26
N ARG A 39 -39.84 9.97 16.76
CA ARG A 39 -38.67 9.49 17.52
C ARG A 39 -37.35 9.96 16.90
N ILE A 40 -36.26 9.71 17.63
CA ILE A 40 -34.90 9.83 17.13
C ILE A 40 -34.39 8.41 16.87
N ASP A 41 -33.84 8.15 15.68
CA ASP A 41 -33.13 6.91 15.39
C ASP A 41 -31.62 7.18 15.35
N SER A 42 -30.83 6.42 16.12
CA SER A 42 -29.37 6.50 16.11
C SER A 42 -28.79 5.67 14.97
N GLN A 43 -27.88 6.27 14.22
CA GLN A 43 -27.11 5.65 13.14
C GLN A 43 -25.62 5.54 13.49
N MET A 44 -25.29 5.75 14.77
CA MET A 44 -23.94 5.57 15.30
C MET A 44 -23.57 4.08 15.32
N ILE A 45 -22.43 3.73 14.75
CA ILE A 45 -21.86 2.38 14.83
C ILE A 45 -21.06 2.25 16.14
N ASP A 46 -20.34 3.31 16.50
CA ASP A 46 -19.60 3.44 17.75
C ASP A 46 -19.60 4.92 18.20
N ASN A 47 -18.84 5.28 19.24
CA ASN A 47 -18.78 6.65 19.77
C ASN A 47 -18.15 7.68 18.81
N LYS A 48 -17.55 7.25 17.70
CA LYS A 48 -16.77 8.04 16.75
C LYS A 48 -17.27 7.93 15.31
N SER A 49 -17.91 6.85 14.89
CA SER A 49 -18.31 6.56 13.51
C SER A 49 -19.82 6.33 13.38
N ALA A 50 -20.38 6.66 12.20
CA ALA A 50 -21.81 6.48 11.92
C ALA A 50 -22.02 5.94 10.50
N ASN A 51 -23.22 5.42 10.23
CA ASN A 51 -23.59 4.91 8.91
C ASN A 51 -23.46 6.00 7.83
N LEU A 52 -23.01 5.57 6.65
CA LEU A 52 -22.82 6.42 5.48
C LEU A 52 -24.10 6.44 4.64
N PHE A 53 -24.50 7.64 4.23
CA PHE A 53 -25.64 7.86 3.35
C PHE A 53 -25.21 8.66 2.11
N LEU A 54 -25.75 8.29 0.95
CA LEU A 54 -25.52 8.99 -0.32
C LEU A 54 -26.36 10.27 -0.38
N VAL A 55 -25.76 11.42 -0.13
CA VAL A 55 -26.47 12.71 -0.03
C VAL A 55 -25.91 13.75 -0.99
N ALA A 56 -26.59 14.89 -1.14
CA ALA A 56 -26.04 16.02 -1.89
C ALA A 56 -24.71 16.49 -1.27
N LYS A 57 -23.73 16.82 -2.13
CA LYS A 57 -22.36 17.20 -1.74
C LYS A 57 -22.38 18.35 -0.73
N THR A 58 -21.53 18.26 0.31
CA THR A 58 -21.36 19.32 1.33
C THR A 58 -21.16 20.68 0.68
N VAL A 59 -21.95 21.66 1.08
CA VAL A 59 -21.80 23.03 0.61
C VAL A 59 -20.58 23.69 1.27
N ILE A 60 -19.69 24.27 0.47
CA ILE A 60 -18.49 24.94 0.97
C ILE A 60 -18.89 26.26 1.66
N ARG A 61 -18.59 26.35 2.97
CA ARG A 61 -18.83 27.55 3.79
C ARG A 61 -17.56 28.41 3.83
N SER A 62 -17.45 29.40 2.94
CA SER A 62 -16.32 30.35 2.94
C SER A 62 -16.76 31.77 3.32
N GLY A 63 -16.15 32.32 4.38
CA GLY A 63 -16.25 33.73 4.79
C GLY A 63 -17.61 34.14 5.34
N GLY A 64 -17.76 34.23 6.67
CA GLY A 64 -18.83 34.93 7.41
C GLY A 64 -20.31 34.53 7.17
N LYS A 65 -20.65 33.90 6.05
CA LYS A 65 -22.00 33.58 5.59
C LYS A 65 -22.40 32.18 6.06
N TYR A 66 -23.58 32.08 6.66
CA TYR A 66 -24.19 30.79 6.99
C TYR A 66 -24.85 30.20 5.73
N VAL A 67 -24.43 29.00 5.36
CA VAL A 67 -24.96 28.27 4.21
C VAL A 67 -25.27 26.84 4.64
N ALA A 68 -26.53 26.46 4.51
CA ALA A 68 -27.04 25.15 4.84
C ALA A 68 -26.80 24.14 3.71
N ASN A 69 -26.55 22.89 4.11
CA ASN A 69 -26.59 21.74 3.21
C ASN A 69 -28.05 21.40 2.83
N TYR A 70 -28.24 20.49 1.86
CA TYR A 70 -29.56 20.07 1.40
C TYR A 70 -30.07 18.89 2.24
N LEU A 71 -31.05 19.15 3.11
CA LEU A 71 -31.80 18.12 3.88
C LEU A 71 -30.99 17.31 4.91
N TRP A 72 -29.73 17.69 5.16
CA TRP A 72 -28.91 17.13 6.22
C TRP A 72 -27.94 18.19 6.75
N ASP A 73 -27.66 18.27 8.05
CA ASP A 73 -26.64 19.18 8.60
C ASP A 73 -26.33 18.84 10.06
N ASN A 74 -25.44 19.56 10.72
CA ASN A 74 -25.24 19.40 12.16
C ASN A 74 -26.40 19.99 12.98
N CYS A 75 -26.45 19.66 14.28
CA CYS A 75 -27.50 20.09 15.21
C CYS A 75 -27.75 21.62 15.21
N LYS A 76 -26.71 22.43 14.99
CA LYS A 76 -26.83 23.90 14.97
C LYS A 76 -27.61 24.42 13.76
N TYR A 77 -27.62 23.69 12.65
CA TYR A 77 -28.39 24.04 11.45
C TYR A 77 -29.75 23.36 11.44
N VAL A 78 -29.86 22.09 11.85
CA VAL A 78 -31.13 21.37 11.80
C VAL A 78 -32.09 21.83 12.92
N LEU A 79 -31.57 22.00 14.14
CA LEU A 79 -32.37 22.31 15.34
C LEU A 79 -32.07 23.70 15.92
N GLY A 80 -31.01 24.38 15.49
CA GLY A 80 -30.59 25.64 16.10
C GLY A 80 -29.97 25.47 17.49
N PHE A 81 -29.45 24.28 17.82
CA PHE A 81 -28.93 23.94 19.15
C PHE A 81 -27.44 23.50 19.11
N PRO A 82 -26.62 23.81 20.14
CA PRO A 82 -26.91 24.74 21.23
C PRO A 82 -27.08 26.16 20.72
N GLU A 83 -27.83 26.96 21.47
CA GLU A 83 -28.06 28.36 21.12
C GLU A 83 -26.73 29.12 21.22
N ASP A 84 -26.31 29.71 20.09
CA ASP A 84 -25.15 30.58 19.99
C ASP A 84 -25.51 31.79 19.11
N LYS A 85 -24.66 32.83 19.09
CA LYS A 85 -24.91 34.07 18.34
C LYS A 85 -25.24 33.86 16.84
N GLY A 86 -25.03 32.68 16.27
CA GLY A 86 -25.37 32.34 14.89
C GLY A 86 -26.32 31.15 14.71
N ALA A 87 -26.76 30.46 15.76
CA ALA A 87 -27.53 29.22 15.64
C ALA A 87 -28.91 29.45 15.01
N THR A 88 -29.61 30.52 15.41
CA THR A 88 -30.91 30.90 14.83
C THR A 88 -30.80 31.19 13.34
N LEU A 89 -29.78 31.94 12.91
CA LEU A 89 -29.59 32.28 11.51
C LEU A 89 -29.17 31.06 10.67
N ARG A 90 -28.42 30.12 11.24
CA ARG A 90 -28.10 28.83 10.60
C ARG A 90 -29.36 27.99 10.39
N LYS A 91 -30.21 27.86 11.41
CA LYS A 91 -31.51 27.19 11.30
C LYS A 91 -32.39 27.82 10.24
N GLN A 92 -32.51 29.15 10.27
CA GLN A 92 -33.25 29.89 9.27
C GLN A 92 -32.76 29.58 7.85
N LYS A 93 -31.44 29.58 7.60
CA LYS A 93 -30.87 29.24 6.29
C LYS A 93 -31.14 27.79 5.86
N PHE A 94 -31.22 26.86 6.82
CA PHE A 94 -31.58 25.48 6.55
C PHE A 94 -33.06 25.34 6.16
N VAL A 95 -33.95 26.04 6.89
CA VAL A 95 -35.40 26.07 6.61
C VAL A 95 -35.71 26.77 5.28
N GLU A 96 -35.08 27.92 5.00
CA GLU A 96 -35.20 28.62 3.72
C GLU A 96 -34.87 27.69 2.55
N ARG A 97 -33.79 26.91 2.65
CA ARG A 97 -33.39 25.94 1.62
C ARG A 97 -34.43 24.83 1.41
N ILE A 98 -35.07 24.36 2.47
CA ILE A 98 -36.15 23.36 2.38
C ILE A 98 -37.36 23.97 1.68
N HIS A 99 -37.74 25.20 2.02
CA HIS A 99 -38.86 25.88 1.36
C HIS A 99 -38.58 26.16 -0.12
N GLU A 100 -37.35 26.55 -0.48
CA GLU A 100 -36.92 26.69 -1.88
C GLU A 100 -37.11 25.38 -2.65
N LEU A 101 -36.70 24.25 -2.08
CA LEU A 101 -36.90 22.93 -2.69
C LEU A 101 -38.39 22.57 -2.78
N ARG A 102 -39.19 22.80 -1.72
CA ARG A 102 -40.63 22.54 -1.70
C ARG A 102 -41.38 23.33 -2.76
N GLN A 103 -40.99 24.58 -3.02
CA GLN A 103 -41.58 25.41 -4.09
C GLN A 103 -41.30 24.83 -5.48
N LYS A 104 -40.12 24.23 -5.67
CA LYS A 104 -39.69 23.69 -6.97
C LYS A 104 -40.18 22.27 -7.21
N LEU A 105 -40.35 21.49 -6.13
CA LEU A 105 -40.83 20.12 -6.13
C LEU A 105 -42.08 20.00 -5.23
N PRO A 106 -43.22 20.62 -5.61
CA PRO A 106 -44.39 20.73 -4.74
C PRO A 106 -45.09 19.40 -4.45
N GLN A 107 -44.89 18.39 -5.32
CA GLN A 107 -45.50 17.06 -5.17
C GLN A 107 -44.66 16.09 -4.33
N ASN A 108 -43.46 16.49 -3.92
CA ASN A 108 -42.58 15.61 -3.14
C ASN A 108 -43.05 15.51 -1.69
N GLU A 109 -43.55 14.34 -1.30
CA GLU A 109 -44.11 14.10 0.03
C GLU A 109 -43.09 14.29 1.16
N SER A 110 -41.83 13.90 0.92
CA SER A 110 -40.75 14.04 1.89
C SER A 110 -40.48 15.50 2.23
N LEU A 111 -40.40 16.36 1.21
CA LEU A 111 -40.24 17.81 1.38
C LEU A 111 -41.45 18.46 2.05
N ARG A 112 -42.66 18.00 1.74
CA ARG A 112 -43.89 18.45 2.40
C ARG A 112 -43.84 18.16 3.90
N ALA A 113 -43.54 16.91 4.28
CA ALA A 113 -43.45 16.49 5.68
C ALA A 113 -42.37 17.26 6.45
N VAL A 114 -41.17 17.41 5.90
CA VAL A 114 -40.09 18.18 6.56
C VAL A 114 -40.45 19.65 6.67
N SER A 115 -41.12 20.24 5.68
CA SER A 115 -41.56 21.63 5.79
C SER A 115 -42.66 21.81 6.84
N LEU A 116 -43.61 20.88 6.96
CA LEU A 116 -44.63 20.89 8.02
C LEU A 116 -43.99 20.73 9.41
N PHE A 117 -42.94 19.92 9.52
CA PHE A 117 -42.17 19.80 10.76
C PHE A 117 -41.63 21.14 11.26
N TYR A 118 -41.17 22.01 10.34
CA TYR A 118 -40.68 23.34 10.69
C TYR A 118 -41.81 24.37 10.92
N GLU A 119 -43.01 24.15 10.38
CA GLU A 119 -44.20 24.96 10.71
C GLU A 119 -44.65 24.72 12.15
N SER A 120 -44.54 23.47 12.64
CA SER A 120 -44.82 23.08 14.04
C SER A 120 -43.54 22.87 14.87
N PHE A 121 -42.48 23.65 14.59
CA PHE A 121 -41.14 23.40 15.12
C PHE A 121 -41.10 23.40 16.66
N ASP A 122 -41.73 24.37 17.33
CA ASP A 122 -41.59 24.51 18.79
C ASP A 122 -42.17 23.31 19.54
N GLU A 123 -43.35 22.82 19.14
CA GLU A 123 -43.95 21.62 19.71
C GLU A 123 -43.10 20.38 19.43
N ASN A 124 -42.64 20.22 18.18
CA ASN A 124 -41.76 19.12 17.79
C ASN A 124 -40.44 19.15 18.55
N PHE A 125 -39.88 20.32 18.79
CA PHE A 125 -38.60 20.49 19.46
C PHE A 125 -38.67 20.13 20.95
N GLU A 126 -39.77 20.45 21.63
CA GLU A 126 -39.99 19.99 23.02
C GLU A 126 -40.09 18.46 23.10
N LYS A 127 -40.78 17.82 22.14
CA LYS A 127 -40.83 16.35 22.06
C LYS A 127 -39.45 15.74 21.78
N ILE A 128 -38.64 16.41 20.94
CA ILE A 128 -37.25 16.00 20.66
C ILE A 128 -36.40 16.08 21.93
N LYS A 129 -36.50 17.15 22.72
CA LYS A 129 -35.77 17.30 23.99
C LYS A 129 -36.17 16.25 25.02
N ALA A 130 -37.43 15.85 25.03
CA ALA A 130 -37.95 14.80 25.91
C ALA A 130 -37.49 13.39 25.49
N SER A 131 -36.89 13.22 24.30
CA SER A 131 -36.42 11.92 23.82
C SER A 131 -35.20 11.44 24.60
N LYS A 132 -35.12 10.13 24.85
CA LYS A 132 -33.98 9.47 25.52
C LYS A 132 -32.64 9.71 24.82
N LEU A 133 -32.64 9.93 23.51
CA LEU A 133 -31.42 10.15 22.72
C LEU A 133 -31.03 11.63 22.59
N TRP A 134 -31.79 12.55 23.20
CA TRP A 134 -31.51 13.98 23.14
C TRP A 134 -30.11 14.34 23.64
N ASP A 135 -29.71 13.82 24.80
CA ASP A 135 -28.40 14.09 25.37
C ASP A 135 -27.25 13.67 24.44
N SER A 136 -27.40 12.51 23.80
CA SER A 136 -26.40 11.99 22.85
C SER A 136 -26.37 12.82 21.57
N LEU A 137 -27.55 13.13 21.00
CA LEU A 137 -27.68 13.90 19.77
C LEU A 137 -27.17 15.34 19.94
N SER A 138 -27.59 16.02 21.01
CA SER A 138 -27.29 17.43 21.25
C SER A 138 -25.80 17.71 21.50
N LYS A 139 -25.08 16.73 22.08
CA LYS A 139 -23.62 16.80 22.32
C LYS A 139 -22.79 16.29 21.14
N SER A 140 -23.42 15.59 20.19
CA SER A 140 -22.72 15.01 19.04
C SER A 140 -22.30 16.06 18.02
N GLN A 141 -21.17 15.82 17.35
CA GLN A 141 -20.72 16.59 16.20
C GLN A 141 -21.14 15.96 14.86
N LYS A 142 -21.94 14.88 14.89
CA LYS A 142 -22.41 14.18 13.70
C LYS A 142 -23.59 14.92 13.05
N ASN A 143 -23.81 14.61 11.77
CA ASN A 143 -24.90 15.20 11.00
C ASN A 143 -26.23 14.53 11.34
N ILE A 144 -27.30 15.26 11.09
CA ILE A 144 -28.69 14.90 11.31
C ILE A 144 -29.42 15.03 9.97
N SER A 145 -30.31 14.09 9.69
CA SER A 145 -31.27 14.19 8.58
C SER A 145 -32.66 13.73 9.05
N PHE A 146 -33.62 13.67 8.13
CA PHE A 146 -35.00 13.28 8.40
C PHE A 146 -35.29 11.91 7.78
N LEU A 147 -36.21 11.17 8.40
CA LEU A 147 -36.77 9.93 7.87
C LEU A 147 -38.29 10.00 7.99
N LEU A 148 -39.03 9.69 6.93
CA LEU A 148 -40.47 9.54 7.03
C LEU A 148 -40.77 8.15 7.60
N ASP A 149 -41.70 8.08 8.54
CA ASP A 149 -42.11 6.81 9.13
C ASP A 149 -42.66 5.87 8.06
N GLY A 150 -42.25 4.60 8.11
CA GLY A 150 -42.52 3.60 7.07
C GLY A 150 -41.53 3.60 5.90
N ASN A 151 -40.69 4.62 5.71
CA ASN A 151 -39.67 4.65 4.67
C ASN A 151 -38.35 4.01 5.13
N THR A 152 -37.58 3.48 4.18
CA THR A 152 -36.24 2.91 4.41
C THR A 152 -35.10 3.85 4.03
N SER A 153 -35.37 4.85 3.19
CA SER A 153 -34.39 5.84 2.73
C SER A 153 -34.64 7.19 3.41
N ILE A 154 -33.57 7.85 3.83
CA ILE A 154 -33.66 9.17 4.46
C ILE A 154 -34.06 10.23 3.44
N VAL A 155 -34.63 11.34 3.91
CA VAL A 155 -35.10 12.43 3.03
C VAL A 155 -33.95 13.03 2.20
N ALA A 156 -32.73 13.06 2.74
CA ALA A 156 -31.55 13.51 1.99
C ALA A 156 -31.09 12.56 0.85
N GLN A 157 -31.65 11.35 0.77
CA GLN A 157 -31.43 10.39 -0.33
C GLN A 157 -32.54 10.43 -1.39
N ASP A 158 -33.52 11.34 -1.25
CA ASP A 158 -34.62 11.47 -2.20
C ASP A 158 -34.10 11.75 -3.61
N ARG A 159 -34.43 10.85 -4.54
CA ARG A 159 -33.89 10.87 -5.91
C ARG A 159 -34.37 12.08 -6.70
N GLU A 160 -35.60 12.52 -6.48
CA GLU A 160 -36.18 13.68 -7.18
C GLU A 160 -35.44 14.95 -6.75
N VAL A 161 -35.21 15.10 -5.45
CA VAL A 161 -34.45 16.23 -4.88
C VAL A 161 -33.01 16.23 -5.38
N LEU A 162 -32.33 15.08 -5.32
CA LEU A 162 -30.96 14.96 -5.82
C LEU A 162 -30.89 15.33 -7.30
N ASN A 163 -31.75 14.76 -8.15
CA ASN A 163 -31.75 15.08 -9.59
C ASN A 163 -31.98 16.57 -9.87
N TYR A 164 -32.88 17.22 -9.13
CA TYR A 164 -33.10 18.66 -9.24
C TYR A 164 -31.83 19.46 -8.91
N ILE A 165 -31.19 19.16 -7.77
CA ILE A 165 -29.94 19.81 -7.36
C ILE A 165 -28.86 19.63 -8.44
N LEU A 166 -28.74 18.43 -9.01
CA LEU A 166 -27.74 18.12 -10.04
C LEU A 166 -27.96 18.88 -11.36
N SER A 167 -29.22 19.14 -11.73
CA SER A 167 -29.58 19.81 -12.99
C SER A 167 -29.38 21.33 -12.98
N SER A 168 -29.22 21.94 -11.80
CA SER A 168 -29.33 23.40 -11.59
C SER A 168 -28.05 24.23 -11.82
N ASN A 169 -27.00 23.68 -12.44
CA ASN A 169 -25.73 24.40 -12.65
C ASN A 169 -25.60 24.99 -14.07
N THR A 170 -25.89 26.27 -14.22
CA THR A 170 -25.53 27.08 -15.40
C THR A 170 -24.45 28.09 -15.04
N THR A 171 -23.22 27.93 -15.55
CA THR A 171 -22.17 28.96 -15.46
C THR A 171 -21.37 29.11 -16.76
N ASN A 172 -20.96 30.36 -17.03
CA ASN A 172 -20.43 30.86 -18.30
C ASN A 172 -18.90 30.71 -18.48
N ASN A 173 -18.28 29.61 -18.02
CA ASN A 173 -16.83 29.41 -18.21
C ASN A 173 -16.49 28.01 -18.74
N VAL A 174 -16.95 27.78 -19.97
CA VAL A 174 -16.71 26.55 -20.73
C VAL A 174 -15.34 26.63 -21.40
N ASN A 175 -14.42 25.74 -21.01
CA ASN A 175 -13.12 25.59 -21.64
C ASN A 175 -12.92 24.13 -22.07
N ILE A 176 -11.89 23.88 -22.87
CA ILE A 176 -11.44 22.52 -23.16
C ILE A 176 -10.78 21.95 -21.90
N CYS A 177 -11.26 20.80 -21.43
CA CYS A 177 -10.66 20.09 -20.30
C CYS A 177 -9.33 19.45 -20.73
N LEU A 178 -8.26 19.71 -19.99
CA LEU A 178 -6.93 19.14 -20.26
C LEU A 178 -6.83 17.62 -20.06
N VAL A 179 -7.82 16.98 -19.43
CA VAL A 179 -7.81 15.53 -19.16
C VAL A 179 -8.67 14.77 -20.16
N SER A 180 -9.91 15.22 -20.41
CA SER A 180 -10.81 14.54 -21.35
C SER A 180 -10.70 15.05 -22.78
N GLY A 181 -10.19 16.27 -23.01
CA GLY A 181 -10.22 16.94 -24.31
C GLY A 181 -11.60 17.52 -24.67
N GLU A 182 -12.63 17.26 -23.87
CA GLU A 182 -14.00 17.73 -24.10
C GLU A 182 -14.22 19.14 -23.54
N ARG A 183 -15.20 19.86 -24.10
CA ARG A 183 -15.62 21.16 -23.58
C ARG A 183 -16.49 20.98 -22.34
N GLY A 184 -16.16 21.71 -21.27
CA GLY A 184 -16.96 21.69 -20.04
C GLY A 184 -16.67 22.89 -19.13
N VAL A 185 -17.54 23.09 -18.14
CA VAL A 185 -17.35 24.11 -17.11
C VAL A 185 -16.09 23.79 -16.31
N THR A 186 -15.16 24.75 -16.22
CA THR A 186 -13.89 24.56 -15.52
C THR A 186 -14.06 24.64 -14.01
N ALA A 187 -13.56 23.63 -13.29
CA ALA A 187 -13.51 23.65 -11.83
C ALA A 187 -12.56 24.76 -11.36
N ARG A 188 -13.08 25.73 -10.61
CA ARG A 188 -12.26 26.83 -10.06
C ARG A 188 -11.32 26.38 -8.95
N ILE A 189 -11.77 25.42 -8.14
CA ILE A 189 -11.04 24.80 -7.03
C ILE A 189 -11.32 23.30 -7.05
N HIS A 190 -10.32 22.51 -6.67
CA HIS A 190 -10.42 21.06 -6.65
C HIS A 190 -10.77 20.57 -5.23
N SER A 191 -11.43 19.43 -5.16
CA SER A 191 -11.87 18.79 -3.94
C SER A 191 -10.68 18.28 -3.13
N LYS A 192 -10.85 18.30 -1.81
CA LYS A 192 -9.82 17.87 -0.87
C LYS A 192 -9.65 16.36 -0.92
N ILE A 193 -8.41 15.91 -0.83
CA ILE A 193 -8.00 14.52 -0.74
C ILE A 193 -7.59 14.24 0.71
N LYS A 194 -8.12 13.17 1.29
CA LYS A 194 -7.83 12.74 2.66
C LYS A 194 -6.71 11.71 2.63
N MET A 195 -5.51 12.08 3.05
CA MET A 195 -4.38 11.16 3.21
C MET A 195 -4.22 10.73 4.68
N MET A 196 -4.00 9.43 4.91
CA MET A 196 -3.64 8.87 6.22
C MET A 196 -2.12 8.66 6.31
N PRO A 197 -1.48 8.78 7.49
CA PRO A 197 -2.05 9.00 8.83
C PRO A 197 -2.27 10.47 9.21
N SER A 198 -2.05 11.43 8.31
CA SER A 198 -2.15 12.85 8.65
C SER A 198 -3.60 13.31 8.86
N LYS A 199 -4.04 13.37 10.13
CA LYS A 199 -5.34 13.96 10.52
C LYS A 199 -5.52 15.44 10.10
N SER A 200 -4.45 16.13 9.67
CA SER A 200 -4.42 17.58 9.47
C SER A 200 -4.36 18.07 8.01
N THR A 201 -3.99 17.24 7.03
CA THR A 201 -3.74 17.71 5.66
C THR A 201 -4.83 17.27 4.68
N GLN A 202 -6.01 17.87 4.81
CA GLN A 202 -6.97 17.95 3.70
C GLN A 202 -6.40 18.86 2.60
N THR A 203 -5.58 18.29 1.73
CA THR A 203 -4.89 19.00 0.66
C THR A 203 -5.49 18.63 -0.70
N THR A 204 -5.06 19.29 -1.77
CA THR A 204 -5.55 19.06 -3.13
C THR A 204 -4.43 18.46 -3.97
N LEU A 205 -4.76 17.53 -4.88
CA LEU A 205 -3.78 17.00 -5.84
C LEU A 205 -3.38 18.06 -6.88
N VAL A 206 -4.34 18.85 -7.36
CA VAL A 206 -4.12 19.95 -8.32
C VAL A 206 -4.58 21.25 -7.68
N SER A 207 -3.65 22.19 -7.46
CA SER A 207 -3.98 23.54 -6.99
C SER A 207 -2.92 24.58 -7.31
N PHE A 208 -3.39 25.81 -7.45
CA PHE A 208 -2.57 26.99 -7.71
C PHE A 208 -2.94 28.08 -6.69
N GLN A 209 -1.92 28.64 -6.01
CA GLN A 209 -2.14 29.73 -5.06
C GLN A 209 -2.25 31.05 -5.82
N LYS A 210 -3.25 31.85 -5.46
CA LYS A 210 -3.47 33.17 -6.06
C LYS A 210 -2.43 34.17 -5.54
N LYS A 211 -1.92 35.06 -6.40
CA LYS A 211 -0.91 36.09 -6.07
C LYS A 211 0.39 35.51 -5.49
N SER A 212 0.77 34.30 -5.88
CA SER A 212 1.99 33.63 -5.40
C SER A 212 2.90 33.18 -6.55
N GLY A 213 2.91 33.93 -7.65
CA GLY A 213 3.71 33.63 -8.86
C GLY A 213 3.13 32.54 -9.76
N TYR A 214 1.94 32.01 -9.44
CA TYR A 214 1.26 30.98 -10.25
C TYR A 214 0.13 31.53 -11.13
N ASP A 215 -0.19 32.81 -11.05
CA ASP A 215 -1.19 33.45 -11.91
C ASP A 215 -0.52 33.74 -13.26
N SER A 216 -1.06 33.19 -14.35
CA SER A 216 -0.44 33.25 -15.68
C SER A 216 -1.49 33.51 -16.76
N TYR A 217 -1.14 34.25 -17.81
CA TYR A 217 -2.03 34.58 -18.94
C TYR A 217 -3.40 35.14 -18.53
N GLY A 218 -3.44 35.96 -17.46
CA GLY A 218 -4.68 36.52 -16.91
C GLY A 218 -5.56 35.51 -16.16
N LYS A 219 -5.13 34.25 -16.05
CA LYS A 219 -5.82 33.18 -15.32
C LYS A 219 -5.29 33.10 -13.89
N ASN A 220 -6.16 32.65 -12.99
CA ASN A 220 -5.84 32.47 -11.58
C ASN A 220 -6.38 31.12 -11.07
N GLN A 221 -5.81 30.63 -9.97
CA GLN A 221 -6.22 29.36 -9.37
C GLN A 221 -6.22 28.20 -10.38
N ALA A 222 -7.18 27.28 -10.32
CA ALA A 222 -7.25 26.12 -11.20
C ALA A 222 -7.55 26.47 -12.67
N TYR A 223 -7.95 27.70 -12.99
CA TYR A 223 -8.09 28.11 -14.41
C TYR A 223 -6.75 28.05 -15.16
N ASN A 224 -5.60 28.09 -14.47
CA ASN A 224 -4.28 27.87 -15.08
C ASN A 224 -4.09 26.46 -15.65
N ALA A 225 -4.85 25.47 -15.19
CA ALA A 225 -4.89 24.11 -15.73
C ALA A 225 -6.34 23.67 -15.85
N PRO A 226 -7.06 24.08 -16.91
CA PRO A 226 -8.51 23.90 -16.99
C PRO A 226 -8.88 22.42 -16.99
N ILE A 227 -9.54 22.00 -15.91
CA ILE A 227 -10.11 20.66 -15.72
C ILE A 227 -11.62 20.86 -15.54
N SER A 228 -12.43 20.11 -16.29
CA SER A 228 -13.88 20.22 -16.15
C SER A 228 -14.31 19.78 -14.75
N GLU A 229 -15.39 20.35 -14.24
CA GLU A 229 -15.96 19.94 -12.96
C GLU A 229 -16.36 18.45 -12.92
N ASP A 230 -16.72 17.86 -14.06
CA ASP A 230 -17.01 16.42 -14.12
C ASP A 230 -15.75 15.59 -13.90
N VAL A 231 -14.68 15.86 -14.66
CA VAL A 231 -13.39 15.19 -14.49
C VAL A 231 -12.84 15.43 -13.08
N GLU A 232 -12.90 16.66 -12.58
CA GLU A 232 -12.47 17.01 -11.22
C GLU A 232 -13.17 16.15 -10.18
N PHE A 233 -14.49 16.02 -10.30
CA PHE A 233 -15.29 15.21 -9.41
C PHE A 233 -14.91 13.72 -9.51
N LYS A 234 -14.80 13.17 -10.72
CA LYS A 234 -14.48 11.76 -10.93
C LYS A 234 -13.13 11.38 -10.31
N TYR A 235 -12.07 12.11 -10.67
CA TYR A 235 -10.72 11.73 -10.22
C TYR A 235 -10.56 11.92 -8.71
N THR A 236 -11.17 12.95 -8.10
CA THR A 236 -11.07 13.17 -6.65
C THR A 236 -11.89 12.17 -5.85
N THR A 237 -13.03 11.74 -6.37
CA THR A 237 -13.86 10.68 -5.77
C THR A 237 -13.14 9.33 -5.83
N ALA A 238 -12.59 8.95 -6.99
CA ALA A 238 -11.76 7.75 -7.13
C ALA A 238 -10.57 7.75 -6.17
N LEU A 239 -9.81 8.86 -6.13
CA LEU A 239 -8.63 8.96 -5.29
C LEU A 239 -8.96 8.85 -3.79
N ASN A 240 -10.03 9.51 -3.33
CA ASN A 240 -10.47 9.37 -1.94
C ASN A 240 -10.95 7.95 -1.62
N LYS A 241 -11.56 7.24 -2.58
CA LYS A 241 -11.95 5.83 -2.39
C LYS A 241 -10.72 4.94 -2.23
N LEU A 242 -9.71 5.10 -3.09
CA LEU A 242 -8.46 4.35 -3.02
C LEU A 242 -7.72 4.59 -1.68
N LEU A 243 -7.79 5.81 -1.14
CA LEU A 243 -7.16 6.23 0.11
C LEU A 243 -7.99 5.92 1.37
N GLU A 244 -9.20 5.36 1.23
CA GLU A 244 -10.09 5.07 2.35
C GLU A 244 -9.43 4.11 3.36
N PHE A 245 -9.69 4.32 4.65
CA PHE A 245 -9.17 3.45 5.70
C PHE A 245 -9.63 2.01 5.45
N GLY A 246 -8.70 1.06 5.46
CA GLY A 246 -8.98 -0.36 5.15
C GLY A 246 -9.08 -0.69 3.66
N SER A 247 -8.89 0.28 2.76
CA SER A 247 -8.79 0.01 1.32
C SER A 247 -7.65 -0.97 1.02
N LYS A 248 -7.97 -2.04 0.28
CA LYS A 248 -6.99 -3.01 -0.22
C LYS A 248 -6.21 -2.51 -1.44
N ASN A 249 -6.51 -1.33 -1.96
CA ASN A 249 -5.80 -0.73 -3.09
C ASN A 249 -4.68 0.23 -2.66
N GLN A 250 -4.28 0.16 -1.39
CA GLN A 250 -3.20 0.98 -0.86
C GLN A 250 -2.33 0.24 0.15
N PHE A 251 -1.10 0.72 0.29
CA PHE A 251 -0.27 0.45 1.46
C PHE A 251 0.55 1.69 1.82
N ASN A 252 0.92 1.80 3.09
CA ASN A 252 1.66 2.94 3.62
C ASN A 252 3.07 2.52 4.02
N ILE A 253 4.05 3.37 3.71
CA ILE A 253 5.45 3.15 4.05
C ILE A 253 6.05 4.48 4.50
N ALA A 254 6.50 4.51 5.75
CA ALA A 254 6.97 5.73 6.39
C ALA A 254 5.93 6.86 6.26
N SER A 255 6.27 7.95 5.58
CA SER A 255 5.37 9.07 5.31
C SER A 255 4.67 9.02 3.95
N ARG A 256 4.88 7.97 3.14
CA ARG A 256 4.35 7.88 1.77
C ARG A 256 3.21 6.87 1.69
N THR A 257 2.26 7.14 0.81
CA THR A 257 1.15 6.24 0.49
C THR A 257 1.31 5.78 -0.95
N PHE A 258 1.29 4.48 -1.17
CA PHE A 258 1.28 3.89 -2.50
C PHE A 258 -0.10 3.33 -2.79
N LEU A 259 -0.62 3.67 -3.95
CA LEU A 259 -1.91 3.25 -4.48
C LEU A 259 -1.69 2.39 -5.71
N PHE A 260 -2.57 1.43 -5.92
CA PHE A 260 -2.55 0.57 -7.10
C PHE A 260 -3.95 0.12 -7.49
N TRP A 261 -4.21 0.04 -8.78
CA TRP A 261 -5.48 -0.41 -9.33
C TRP A 261 -5.31 -0.86 -10.77
N ALA A 262 -6.30 -1.59 -11.27
CA ALA A 262 -6.40 -2.06 -12.63
C ALA A 262 -7.40 -1.24 -13.47
N SER A 263 -7.33 -1.37 -14.79
CA SER A 263 -8.17 -0.60 -15.74
C SER A 263 -9.65 -0.99 -15.75
N SER A 264 -10.04 -2.19 -15.31
CA SER A 264 -11.44 -2.64 -15.33
C SER A 264 -11.79 -3.60 -14.19
N ASN A 265 -13.07 -3.94 -14.02
CA ASN A 265 -13.58 -4.85 -12.99
C ASN A 265 -13.57 -6.33 -13.42
N LYS A 266 -12.81 -6.71 -14.45
CA LYS A 266 -12.68 -8.13 -14.79
C LYS A 266 -12.10 -8.88 -13.58
N LYS A 267 -12.58 -10.11 -13.38
CA LYS A 267 -12.16 -10.96 -12.24
C LYS A 267 -10.64 -11.04 -12.09
N VAL A 268 -9.91 -11.29 -13.17
CA VAL A 268 -8.43 -11.42 -13.17
C VAL A 268 -7.71 -10.13 -12.73
N LEU A 269 -8.24 -8.96 -13.09
CA LEU A 269 -7.67 -7.67 -12.72
C LEU A 269 -7.92 -7.36 -11.24
N HIS A 270 -9.10 -7.71 -10.72
CA HIS A 270 -9.40 -7.59 -9.31
C HIS A 270 -8.56 -8.56 -8.45
N GLU A 271 -8.42 -9.82 -8.88
CA GLU A 271 -7.53 -10.79 -8.23
C GLU A 271 -6.07 -10.28 -8.19
N ALA A 272 -5.61 -9.60 -9.24
CA ALA A 272 -4.26 -9.01 -9.27
C ALA A 272 -4.09 -7.86 -8.26
N GLU A 273 -5.13 -7.02 -8.06
CA GLU A 273 -5.14 -6.00 -7.00
C GLU A 273 -5.03 -6.65 -5.62
N GLU A 274 -5.85 -7.67 -5.33
CA GLU A 274 -5.83 -8.39 -4.06
C GLU A 274 -4.49 -9.11 -3.81
N ALA A 275 -3.91 -9.70 -4.85
CA ALA A 275 -2.62 -10.37 -4.77
C ALA A 275 -1.48 -9.41 -4.46
N LEU A 276 -1.51 -8.19 -5.04
CA LEU A 276 -0.51 -7.17 -4.71
C LEU A 276 -0.65 -6.67 -3.27
N TYR A 277 -1.88 -6.47 -2.80
CA TYR A 277 -2.16 -6.17 -1.40
C TYR A 277 -1.62 -7.25 -0.46
N ALA A 278 -1.73 -8.52 -0.84
CA ALA A 278 -1.22 -9.63 -0.04
C ALA A 278 0.32 -9.64 0.12
N ILE A 279 1.09 -9.07 -0.81
CA ILE A 279 2.56 -8.99 -0.72
C ILE A 279 3.03 -7.73 0.02
N PHE A 280 2.36 -6.59 -0.21
CA PHE A 280 2.84 -5.28 0.25
C PHE A 280 2.01 -4.65 1.37
N GLY A 281 0.76 -5.07 1.55
CA GLY A 281 -0.12 -4.62 2.62
C GLY A 281 0.26 -5.21 3.97
N THR A 282 -0.20 -4.56 5.04
CA THR A 282 -0.09 -5.11 6.41
C THR A 282 -1.23 -6.10 6.62
N THR A 283 -0.90 -7.37 6.77
CA THR A 283 -1.89 -8.42 7.10
C THR A 283 -1.71 -8.82 8.56
N GLU A 284 -2.64 -8.38 9.42
CA GLU A 284 -2.55 -8.63 10.86
C GLU A 284 -2.97 -10.06 11.25
N ASN A 285 -3.74 -10.75 10.40
CA ASN A 285 -4.22 -12.12 10.60
C ASN A 285 -3.91 -12.96 9.36
N ASP A 286 -2.81 -13.70 9.39
CA ASP A 286 -2.38 -14.55 8.29
C ASP A 286 -2.08 -15.95 8.86
N ASP A 287 -3.09 -16.81 8.82
CA ASP A 287 -3.03 -18.16 9.40
C ASP A 287 -1.99 -19.03 8.68
N ASP A 288 -1.86 -18.88 7.36
CA ASP A 288 -0.78 -19.46 6.56
C ASP A 288 -0.16 -18.47 5.54
N PRO A 289 0.96 -17.80 5.93
CA PRO A 289 1.64 -16.85 5.06
C PRO A 289 2.26 -17.50 3.81
N ASN A 290 2.61 -18.80 3.86
CA ASN A 290 3.23 -19.48 2.72
C ASN A 290 2.19 -19.80 1.64
N GLU A 291 1.01 -20.29 2.03
CA GLU A 291 -0.09 -20.56 1.10
C GLU A 291 -0.52 -19.29 0.37
N ARG A 292 -0.56 -18.15 1.09
CA ARG A 292 -0.85 -16.86 0.48
C ARG A 292 0.17 -16.49 -0.60
N ILE A 293 1.47 -16.59 -0.30
CA ILE A 293 2.52 -16.28 -1.29
C ILE A 293 2.49 -17.25 -2.46
N ALA A 294 2.21 -18.52 -2.23
CA ALA A 294 2.03 -19.51 -3.30
C ALA A 294 0.83 -19.17 -4.20
N SER A 295 -0.30 -18.75 -3.62
CA SER A 295 -1.50 -18.34 -4.35
C SER A 295 -1.26 -17.10 -5.20
N VAL A 296 -0.53 -16.12 -4.65
CA VAL A 296 -0.10 -14.93 -5.36
C VAL A 296 0.82 -15.28 -6.53
N ARG A 297 1.84 -16.11 -6.31
CA ARG A 297 2.77 -16.56 -7.35
C ARG A 297 2.01 -17.26 -8.47
N LYS A 298 1.14 -18.23 -8.12
CA LYS A 298 0.31 -18.98 -9.06
C LYS A 298 -0.60 -18.06 -9.90
N LEU A 299 -1.22 -17.05 -9.29
CA LEU A 299 -2.04 -16.09 -10.03
C LEU A 299 -1.24 -15.38 -11.12
N PHE A 300 -0.07 -14.85 -10.78
CA PHE A 300 0.75 -14.13 -11.74
C PHE A 300 1.37 -15.08 -12.78
N GLU A 301 1.68 -16.33 -12.43
CA GLU A 301 2.08 -17.39 -13.37
C GLU A 301 0.95 -17.71 -14.38
N ASP A 302 -0.28 -17.85 -13.90
CA ASP A 302 -1.45 -18.12 -14.74
C ASP A 302 -1.72 -16.95 -15.71
N ILE A 303 -1.56 -15.71 -15.25
CA ILE A 303 -1.67 -14.51 -16.11
C ILE A 303 -0.55 -14.48 -17.15
N TYR A 304 0.70 -14.70 -16.72
CA TYR A 304 1.87 -14.60 -17.59
C TYR A 304 1.89 -15.69 -18.67
N SER A 305 1.56 -16.93 -18.29
CA SER A 305 1.46 -18.08 -19.19
C SER A 305 0.23 -18.05 -20.11
N GLY A 306 -0.75 -17.18 -19.82
CA GLY A 306 -1.98 -17.05 -20.60
C GLY A 306 -3.10 -18.01 -20.20
N LYS A 307 -2.92 -18.83 -19.16
CA LYS A 307 -4.00 -19.65 -18.56
C LYS A 307 -5.17 -18.79 -18.08
N LYS A 308 -4.88 -17.59 -17.56
CA LYS A 308 -5.84 -16.52 -17.33
C LYS A 308 -5.68 -15.45 -18.41
N PRO A 309 -6.56 -15.41 -19.43
CA PRO A 309 -6.39 -14.50 -20.56
C PRO A 309 -6.54 -13.04 -20.13
N THR A 310 -5.67 -12.19 -20.68
CA THR A 310 -5.69 -10.73 -20.56
C THR A 310 -5.50 -10.13 -21.95
N ASN A 311 -5.95 -8.90 -22.16
CA ASN A 311 -5.75 -8.17 -23.41
C ASN A 311 -4.83 -6.94 -23.23
N ASP A 312 -4.43 -6.30 -24.31
CA ASP A 312 -3.50 -5.15 -24.26
C ASP A 312 -4.09 -3.89 -23.60
N GLU A 313 -5.42 -3.84 -23.43
CA GLU A 313 -6.16 -2.79 -22.72
C GLU A 313 -6.26 -3.05 -21.21
N ASP A 314 -5.92 -4.26 -20.76
CA ASP A 314 -5.86 -4.60 -19.34
C ASP A 314 -4.59 -4.01 -18.74
N ARG A 315 -4.71 -2.80 -18.18
CA ARG A 315 -3.61 -2.03 -17.58
C ARG A 315 -3.60 -2.18 -16.07
N PHE A 316 -2.40 -2.05 -15.50
CA PHE A 316 -2.17 -1.98 -14.07
C PHE A 316 -1.42 -0.68 -13.74
N TYR A 317 -1.96 0.07 -12.79
CA TYR A 317 -1.50 1.39 -12.39
C TYR A 317 -0.90 1.36 -10.99
N PHE A 318 0.15 2.13 -10.78
CA PHE A 318 0.83 2.27 -9.50
C PHE A 318 1.22 3.73 -9.27
N LEU A 319 0.80 4.30 -8.16
CA LEU A 319 0.92 5.72 -7.84
C LEU A 319 1.48 5.90 -6.42
N GLY A 320 2.60 6.61 -6.30
CA GLY A 320 3.17 7.00 -5.01
C GLY A 320 2.88 8.44 -4.68
N LEU A 321 2.34 8.68 -3.49
CA LEU A 321 1.97 9.99 -2.96
C LEU A 321 2.76 10.29 -1.69
N ALA A 322 3.21 11.54 -1.56
CA ALA A 322 3.83 12.05 -0.35
C ALA A 322 3.13 13.32 0.14
N PRO A 323 2.95 13.49 1.46
CA PRO A 323 2.42 14.72 2.02
C PRO A 323 3.44 15.85 1.86
N ASN A 324 2.97 17.02 1.45
CA ASN A 324 3.71 18.29 1.49
C ASN A 324 2.83 19.33 2.21
N SER A 325 3.45 20.38 2.79
CA SER A 325 2.83 21.37 3.68
C SER A 325 1.54 22.01 3.16
N ALA A 326 1.31 22.03 1.84
CA ALA A 326 0.08 22.52 1.23
C ALA A 326 -0.47 21.67 0.07
N ARG A 327 0.25 20.64 -0.39
CA ARG A 327 -0.08 19.88 -1.61
C ARG A 327 0.26 18.40 -1.45
N ILE A 328 -0.33 17.55 -2.29
CA ILE A 328 0.12 16.16 -2.43
C ILE A 328 1.19 16.13 -3.51
N ALA A 329 2.37 15.59 -3.20
CA ALA A 329 3.40 15.34 -4.19
C ALA A 329 3.19 13.95 -4.82
N VAL A 330 3.10 13.91 -6.15
CA VAL A 330 3.24 12.67 -6.90
C VAL A 330 4.73 12.35 -6.99
N VAL A 331 5.15 11.31 -6.29
CA VAL A 331 6.56 10.92 -6.17
C VAL A 331 6.89 9.69 -7.01
N TYR A 332 5.84 9.01 -7.48
CA TYR A 332 5.95 7.87 -8.36
C TYR A 332 4.69 7.68 -9.20
N TRP A 333 4.86 7.32 -10.47
CA TRP A 333 3.79 6.88 -11.36
C TRP A 333 4.34 5.80 -12.28
N HIS A 334 3.59 4.71 -12.41
CA HIS A 334 3.89 3.65 -13.36
C HIS A 334 2.60 3.02 -13.88
N GLU A 335 2.60 2.72 -15.16
CA GLU A 335 1.50 2.08 -15.88
C GLU A 335 2.11 1.05 -16.84
N CYS A 336 1.55 -0.17 -16.84
CA CYS A 336 1.93 -1.22 -17.78
C CYS A 336 0.75 -2.15 -18.05
N SER A 337 0.87 -3.06 -19.02
CA SER A 337 -0.13 -4.12 -19.20
C SER A 337 -0.08 -5.10 -18.01
N LEU A 338 -1.20 -5.75 -17.71
CA LEU A 338 -1.28 -6.73 -16.63
C LEU A 338 -0.33 -7.91 -16.87
N LYS A 339 -0.13 -8.32 -18.13
CA LYS A 339 0.87 -9.33 -18.49
C LYS A 339 2.29 -8.89 -18.15
N LYS A 340 2.68 -7.65 -18.48
CA LYS A 340 4.00 -7.11 -18.13
C LYS A 340 4.16 -6.96 -16.63
N PHE A 341 3.11 -6.52 -15.92
CA PHE A 341 3.11 -6.44 -14.48
C PHE A 341 3.37 -7.82 -13.84
N SER A 342 2.69 -8.85 -14.35
CA SER A 342 2.86 -10.24 -13.89
C SER A 342 4.29 -10.73 -14.06
N GLU A 343 4.91 -10.47 -15.22
CA GLU A 343 6.32 -10.79 -15.47
C GLU A 343 7.25 -10.14 -14.42
N LEU A 344 7.01 -8.89 -14.06
CA LEU A 344 7.84 -8.14 -13.10
C LEU A 344 7.72 -8.71 -11.68
N ILE A 345 6.51 -9.08 -11.26
CA ILE A 345 6.27 -9.73 -9.96
C ILE A 345 6.89 -11.13 -9.92
N LEU A 346 6.75 -11.93 -10.98
CA LEU A 346 7.39 -13.25 -11.06
C LEU A 346 8.91 -13.15 -11.06
N ARG A 347 9.47 -12.17 -11.78
CA ARG A 347 10.89 -11.89 -11.74
C ARG A 347 11.36 -11.60 -10.31
N HIS A 348 10.63 -10.78 -9.55
CA HIS A 348 10.92 -10.55 -8.14
C HIS A 348 10.94 -11.85 -7.31
N PHE A 349 9.94 -12.72 -7.48
CA PHE A 349 9.91 -14.01 -6.79
C PHE A 349 11.11 -14.89 -7.14
N ASN A 350 11.44 -15.02 -8.42
CA ASN A 350 12.56 -15.81 -8.92
C ASN A 350 13.91 -15.26 -8.43
N ASP A 351 14.09 -13.94 -8.49
CA ASP A 351 15.31 -13.29 -8.04
C ASP A 351 15.56 -13.54 -6.55
N MET A 352 14.50 -13.54 -5.74
CA MET A 352 14.59 -13.78 -4.30
C MET A 352 14.62 -15.26 -3.93
N GLU A 353 14.25 -16.18 -4.82
CA GLU A 353 14.15 -17.61 -4.50
C GLU A 353 15.50 -18.21 -4.06
N ILE A 354 15.54 -18.78 -2.86
CA ILE A 354 16.73 -19.45 -2.32
C ILE A 354 16.32 -20.67 -1.50
N ILE A 355 17.18 -21.70 -1.45
CA ILE A 355 16.93 -22.89 -0.62
C ILE A 355 16.73 -22.48 0.84
N ASP A 356 15.65 -22.98 1.44
CA ASP A 356 15.29 -22.74 2.83
C ASP A 356 15.02 -24.06 3.55
N THR A 357 15.97 -24.47 4.41
CA THR A 357 15.88 -25.70 5.21
C THR A 357 15.27 -25.49 6.60
N ARG A 358 14.72 -24.31 6.90
CA ARG A 358 14.06 -24.07 8.20
C ARG A 358 12.87 -25.01 8.37
N LYS A 359 12.76 -25.62 9.56
CA LYS A 359 11.62 -26.51 9.91
C LYS A 359 10.27 -25.80 9.76
N LYS A 360 10.19 -24.54 10.19
CA LYS A 360 9.01 -23.68 10.02
C LYS A 360 9.34 -22.59 9.01
N LYS A 361 9.04 -22.87 7.74
CA LYS A 361 9.24 -21.91 6.65
C LYS A 361 8.29 -20.74 6.83
N ARG A 362 8.83 -19.53 6.69
CA ARG A 362 8.05 -18.28 6.62
C ARG A 362 8.48 -17.52 5.38
N PRO A 363 7.57 -16.86 4.66
CA PRO A 363 7.96 -16.08 3.49
C PRO A 363 8.93 -14.98 3.86
N TYR A 364 9.81 -14.64 2.92
CA TYR A 364 10.81 -13.59 3.05
C TYR A 364 10.82 -12.61 1.86
N GLN A 365 9.94 -12.84 0.87
CA GLN A 365 9.86 -12.05 -0.37
C GLN A 365 9.00 -10.79 -0.19
N GLY A 366 8.17 -10.73 0.85
CA GLY A 366 7.35 -9.56 1.13
C GLY A 366 8.18 -8.33 1.53
N LEU A 367 7.65 -7.14 1.25
CA LEU A 367 8.34 -5.88 1.47
C LEU A 367 8.68 -5.65 2.95
N HIS A 368 7.79 -6.05 3.86
CA HIS A 368 8.05 -6.01 5.30
C HIS A 368 9.27 -6.87 5.66
N GLN A 369 9.38 -8.07 5.10
CA GLN A 369 10.48 -8.98 5.41
C GLN A 369 11.80 -8.44 4.87
N ILE A 370 11.81 -7.91 3.64
CA ILE A 370 12.98 -7.25 3.06
C ILE A 370 13.43 -6.06 3.93
N ALA A 371 12.49 -5.23 4.35
CA ALA A 371 12.74 -4.06 5.20
C ALA A 371 13.30 -4.46 6.58
N SER A 372 12.67 -5.44 7.24
CA SER A 372 13.10 -5.96 8.55
C SER A 372 14.46 -6.66 8.50
N ALA A 373 14.86 -7.20 7.35
CA ALA A 373 16.12 -7.91 7.21
C ALA A 373 17.34 -7.01 7.37
N VAL A 374 17.19 -5.69 7.17
CA VAL A 374 18.31 -4.73 7.23
C VAL A 374 18.34 -3.87 8.49
N THR A 375 17.35 -4.01 9.37
CA THR A 375 17.28 -3.28 10.65
C THR A 375 17.65 -4.15 11.84
N LEU A 376 18.02 -3.50 12.94
CA LEU A 376 18.34 -4.21 14.18
C LEU A 376 17.04 -4.72 14.82
N GLY A 377 16.96 -6.03 15.07
CA GLY A 377 15.76 -6.65 15.65
C GLY A 377 14.51 -6.56 14.77
N GLY A 378 14.64 -6.24 13.47
CA GLY A 378 13.54 -6.21 12.52
C GLY A 378 12.58 -5.02 12.65
N LYS A 379 12.94 -3.98 13.43
CA LYS A 379 12.11 -2.79 13.62
C LYS A 379 11.98 -2.01 12.32
N LEU A 380 10.75 -1.84 11.83
CA LEU A 380 10.49 -1.06 10.60
C LEU A 380 10.73 0.45 10.77
N SER A 381 10.64 0.96 12.01
CA SER A 381 10.91 2.37 12.34
C SER A 381 12.33 2.81 11.97
N ASP A 382 13.25 1.85 11.90
CA ASP A 382 14.67 2.11 11.71
C ASP A 382 15.08 2.04 10.23
N VAL A 383 14.13 1.72 9.34
CA VAL A 383 14.37 1.64 7.90
C VAL A 383 14.45 3.05 7.31
N GLN A 384 15.51 3.32 6.56
CA GLN A 384 15.65 4.60 5.84
C GLN A 384 14.50 4.79 4.85
N HIS A 385 13.79 5.92 4.91
CA HIS A 385 12.58 6.15 4.11
C HIS A 385 12.80 6.00 2.59
N ASN A 386 13.91 6.51 2.06
CA ASN A 386 14.22 6.43 0.63
C ASN A 386 14.56 5.00 0.17
N LEU A 387 14.96 4.11 1.09
CA LEU A 387 15.29 2.73 0.76
C LEU A 387 14.04 1.97 0.31
N LEU A 388 12.94 2.11 1.03
CA LEU A 388 11.69 1.40 0.75
C LEU A 388 11.11 1.81 -0.60
N GLU A 389 11.13 3.10 -0.92
CA GLU A 389 10.73 3.61 -2.23
C GLU A 389 11.59 2.99 -3.36
N ALA A 390 12.90 2.92 -3.18
CA ALA A 390 13.80 2.33 -4.18
C ALA A 390 13.60 0.82 -4.35
N ILE A 391 13.28 0.09 -3.27
CA ILE A 391 12.94 -1.34 -3.33
C ILE A 391 11.68 -1.54 -4.15
N ILE A 392 10.62 -0.78 -3.90
CA ILE A 392 9.36 -0.89 -4.64
C ILE A 392 9.59 -0.62 -6.11
N LYS A 393 10.30 0.46 -6.46
CA LYS A 393 10.66 0.77 -7.86
C LYS A 393 11.40 -0.41 -8.51
N SER A 394 12.32 -1.04 -7.78
CA SER A 394 13.01 -2.24 -8.28
C SER A 394 12.03 -3.36 -8.60
N ILE A 395 11.05 -3.62 -7.72
CA ILE A 395 10.06 -4.68 -7.93
C ILE A 395 9.12 -4.35 -9.09
N VAL A 396 8.49 -3.18 -9.08
CA VAL A 396 7.42 -2.84 -10.03
C VAL A 396 7.93 -2.31 -11.38
N GLN A 397 9.24 -2.05 -11.54
CA GLN A 397 9.85 -1.66 -12.81
C GLN A 397 10.91 -2.66 -13.31
N GLY A 398 11.29 -3.64 -12.49
CA GLY A 398 12.33 -4.61 -12.85
C GLY A 398 13.74 -4.02 -12.85
N LEU A 399 13.97 -2.91 -12.14
CA LEU A 399 15.30 -2.30 -11.97
C LEU A 399 16.17 -3.15 -11.02
N PRO A 400 17.51 -3.01 -11.08
CA PRO A 400 18.39 -3.52 -10.04
C PRO A 400 17.96 -3.03 -8.66
N TYR A 401 18.03 -3.92 -7.66
CA TYR A 401 17.80 -3.51 -6.27
C TYR A 401 18.78 -2.39 -5.88
N PRO A 402 18.38 -1.47 -4.99
CA PRO A 402 19.25 -0.37 -4.60
C PRO A 402 20.50 -0.88 -3.89
N ILE A 403 21.67 -0.33 -4.25
CA ILE A 403 22.95 -0.68 -3.61
C ILE A 403 22.93 -0.45 -2.08
N SER A 404 22.13 0.51 -1.61
CA SER A 404 21.92 0.76 -0.19
C SER A 404 21.23 -0.41 0.53
N LEU A 405 20.34 -1.16 -0.14
CA LEU A 405 19.75 -2.39 0.40
C LEU A 405 20.85 -3.45 0.57
N TYR A 406 21.63 -3.66 -0.49
CA TYR A 406 22.73 -4.61 -0.52
C TYR A 406 23.76 -4.35 0.58
N GLN A 407 24.24 -3.11 0.68
CA GLN A 407 25.19 -2.69 1.71
C GLN A 407 24.61 -2.82 3.13
N ALA A 408 23.32 -2.53 3.30
CA ALA A 408 22.66 -2.68 4.59
C ALA A 408 22.55 -4.15 5.02
N CYS A 409 22.30 -5.08 4.07
CA CYS A 409 22.35 -6.52 4.33
C CYS A 409 23.75 -6.96 4.79
N LEU A 410 24.81 -6.60 4.05
CA LEU A 410 26.18 -6.97 4.41
C LEU A 410 26.57 -6.44 5.78
N ARG A 411 26.26 -5.16 6.07
CA ARG A 411 26.51 -4.56 7.38
C ARG A 411 25.81 -5.33 8.49
N ARG A 412 24.57 -5.76 8.26
CA ARG A 412 23.79 -6.48 9.28
C ARG A 412 24.31 -7.90 9.52
N ILE A 413 24.72 -8.61 8.46
CA ILE A 413 25.38 -9.92 8.59
C ILE A 413 26.65 -9.81 9.43
N ARG A 414 27.46 -8.76 9.21
CA ARG A 414 28.70 -8.53 9.96
C ARG A 414 28.49 -8.16 11.43
N ALA A 415 27.39 -7.47 11.71
CA ALA A 415 27.06 -6.99 13.05
C ALA A 415 26.37 -8.06 13.92
N GLU A 416 25.65 -9.00 13.32
CA GLU A 416 24.87 -10.02 14.03
C GLU A 416 25.56 -11.39 13.96
N GLN A 417 26.80 -11.50 14.46
CA GLN A 417 27.57 -12.75 14.40
C GLN A 417 27.02 -13.86 15.32
N ASP A 418 26.31 -13.47 16.39
CA ASP A 418 25.69 -14.41 17.33
C ASP A 418 24.53 -15.20 16.68
N VAL A 419 23.89 -14.61 15.66
CA VAL A 419 22.85 -15.25 14.86
C VAL A 419 23.49 -15.76 13.59
N SER A 420 23.44 -17.07 13.36
CA SER A 420 24.15 -17.61 12.21
C SER A 420 23.62 -17.00 10.89
N PRO A 421 24.49 -16.49 9.99
CA PRO A 421 24.05 -15.84 8.74
C PRO A 421 23.17 -16.73 7.86
N TYR A 422 23.26 -18.05 7.98
CA TYR A 422 22.41 -18.99 7.26
C TYR A 422 21.00 -19.18 7.85
N SER A 423 20.73 -18.65 9.04
CA SER A 423 19.41 -18.70 9.67
C SER A 423 18.41 -17.70 9.08
N ASN A 424 18.89 -16.73 8.29
CA ASN A 424 18.06 -15.72 7.65
C ASN A 424 18.14 -15.81 6.11
N PRO A 425 17.27 -16.60 5.44
CA PRO A 425 17.22 -16.67 3.98
C PRO A 425 17.03 -15.31 3.30
N CYS A 426 16.34 -14.37 3.97
CA CYS A 426 16.01 -13.07 3.38
C CYS A 426 17.26 -12.29 2.96
N ARG A 427 18.31 -12.26 3.81
CA ARG A 427 19.53 -11.49 3.49
C ARG A 427 20.31 -12.11 2.33
N ALA A 428 20.44 -13.44 2.32
CA ALA A 428 21.10 -14.15 1.23
C ALA A 428 20.30 -13.99 -0.09
N ALA A 429 18.97 -14.10 -0.03
CA ALA A 429 18.07 -13.84 -1.14
C ALA A 429 18.23 -12.41 -1.69
N ILE A 430 18.25 -11.38 -0.83
CA ILE A 430 18.46 -9.99 -1.23
C ILE A 430 19.81 -9.79 -1.94
N ILE A 431 20.88 -10.34 -1.38
CA ILE A 431 22.23 -10.24 -1.95
C ILE A 431 22.27 -10.93 -3.33
N LYS A 432 21.73 -12.15 -3.43
CA LYS A 432 21.61 -12.88 -4.69
C LYS A 432 20.78 -12.09 -5.72
N ALA A 433 19.61 -11.61 -5.33
CA ALA A 433 18.70 -10.86 -6.17
C ALA A 433 19.33 -9.55 -6.70
N TYR A 434 20.08 -8.83 -5.86
CA TYR A 434 20.86 -7.66 -6.27
C TYR A 434 21.91 -8.02 -7.32
N LEU A 435 22.72 -9.05 -7.05
CA LEU A 435 23.80 -9.47 -7.94
C LEU A 435 23.25 -9.94 -9.29
N ASN A 436 22.18 -10.75 -9.30
CA ASN A 436 21.56 -11.23 -10.54
C ASN A 436 21.03 -10.07 -11.40
N ARG A 437 20.40 -9.06 -10.78
CA ARG A 437 19.90 -7.90 -11.55
C ARG A 437 20.97 -6.91 -11.99
N LEU A 438 22.12 -6.84 -11.32
CA LEU A 438 23.17 -5.85 -11.63
C LEU A 438 23.86 -6.15 -12.97
N ASN A 439 24.25 -7.41 -13.19
CA ASN A 439 25.04 -7.83 -14.37
C ASN A 439 24.42 -9.01 -15.13
N ASN A 440 23.12 -9.29 -14.95
CA ASN A 440 22.50 -10.55 -15.42
C ASN A 440 23.32 -11.78 -14.98
N ASN A 441 23.82 -11.78 -13.74
CA ASN A 441 24.46 -12.96 -13.18
C ASN A 441 23.42 -14.07 -13.05
N GLU A 442 23.83 -15.32 -13.25
CA GLU A 442 22.97 -16.50 -13.12
C GLU A 442 23.26 -17.25 -11.82
N ILE A 443 23.30 -16.53 -10.69
CA ILE A 443 23.46 -17.20 -9.40
C ILE A 443 22.17 -17.99 -9.14
N LYS A 444 22.30 -19.33 -9.16
CA LYS A 444 21.22 -20.29 -8.92
C LYS A 444 20.61 -20.13 -7.52
N LYS A 445 19.41 -20.71 -7.32
CA LYS A 445 18.75 -20.76 -6.00
C LYS A 445 19.43 -21.69 -5.00
N GLU A 446 20.22 -22.64 -5.50
CA GLU A 446 20.91 -23.67 -4.73
C GLU A 446 22.42 -23.64 -4.96
N MET A 447 23.13 -24.55 -4.28
CA MET A 447 24.58 -24.63 -4.35
C MET A 447 25.06 -25.06 -5.74
N ASP A 448 25.60 -24.10 -6.48
CA ASP A 448 26.30 -24.36 -7.73
C ASP A 448 27.75 -24.80 -7.48
N LYS A 449 28.05 -26.06 -7.80
CA LYS A 449 29.43 -26.58 -7.73
C LYS A 449 30.30 -26.06 -8.86
N GLN A 450 29.75 -25.69 -10.02
CA GLN A 450 30.52 -25.23 -11.18
C GLN A 450 30.94 -23.76 -11.09
N ASN A 451 30.45 -23.04 -10.09
CA ASN A 451 30.80 -21.64 -9.88
C ASN A 451 32.29 -21.48 -9.52
N THR A 452 33.03 -20.71 -10.31
CA THR A 452 34.47 -20.47 -10.14
C THR A 452 34.79 -19.09 -9.56
N ASN A 453 33.80 -18.27 -9.19
CA ASN A 453 34.05 -16.96 -8.61
C ASN A 453 34.75 -17.09 -7.25
N SER A 454 35.86 -16.39 -7.07
CA SER A 454 36.70 -16.50 -5.86
C SER A 454 35.94 -16.13 -4.59
N GLY A 455 35.08 -15.11 -4.63
CA GLY A 455 34.23 -14.74 -3.48
C GLY A 455 33.30 -15.89 -3.09
N TYR A 456 32.58 -16.45 -4.06
CA TYR A 456 31.67 -17.58 -3.85
C TYR A 456 32.38 -18.83 -3.32
N LEU A 457 33.52 -19.21 -3.93
CA LEU A 457 34.35 -20.34 -3.48
C LEU A 457 34.89 -20.13 -2.06
N CYS A 458 35.38 -18.93 -1.74
CA CYS A 458 35.80 -18.60 -0.37
C CYS A 458 34.65 -18.75 0.62
N GLY A 459 33.43 -18.35 0.25
CA GLY A 459 32.23 -18.54 1.04
C GLY A 459 31.92 -20.02 1.31
N ARG A 460 31.94 -20.85 0.26
CA ARG A 460 31.76 -22.31 0.36
C ARG A 460 32.81 -22.95 1.25
N LEU A 461 34.08 -22.58 1.07
CA LEU A 461 35.17 -23.09 1.89
C LEU A 461 34.97 -22.71 3.35
N PHE A 462 34.65 -21.44 3.65
CA PHE A 462 34.41 -20.98 5.01
C PHE A 462 33.26 -21.75 5.69
N ALA A 463 32.14 -21.93 5.00
CA ALA A 463 31.01 -22.72 5.50
C ALA A 463 31.41 -24.17 5.82
N THR A 464 32.28 -24.76 5.00
CA THR A 464 32.82 -26.11 5.20
C THR A 464 33.72 -26.17 6.44
N LEU A 465 34.62 -25.20 6.61
CA LEU A 465 35.53 -25.14 7.77
C LEU A 465 34.76 -24.89 9.09
N GLU A 466 33.73 -24.05 9.07
CA GLU A 466 32.81 -23.89 10.19
C GLU A 466 32.11 -25.21 10.53
N LYS A 467 31.58 -25.92 9.52
CA LYS A 467 30.86 -27.18 9.75
C LYS A 467 31.76 -28.27 10.32
N ILE A 468 33.03 -28.33 9.91
CA ILE A 468 34.02 -29.23 10.49
C ILE A 468 34.21 -28.93 11.99
N GLN A 469 34.31 -27.65 12.38
CA GLN A 469 34.45 -27.28 13.79
C GLN A 469 33.19 -27.59 14.60
N GLU A 470 32.02 -27.27 14.05
CA GLU A 470 30.72 -27.54 14.66
C GLU A 470 30.56 -29.05 14.93
N ASP A 471 30.86 -29.90 13.95
CA ASP A 471 30.75 -31.36 14.10
C ASP A 471 31.81 -31.95 15.05
N ALA A 472 32.98 -31.31 15.17
CA ALA A 472 34.08 -31.82 15.99
C ALA A 472 33.97 -31.44 17.47
N ASN A 473 33.46 -30.23 17.75
CA ASN A 473 33.54 -29.62 19.08
C ASN A 473 32.23 -28.95 19.52
N ASN A 474 31.20 -28.88 18.66
CA ASN A 474 29.94 -28.19 18.93
C ASN A 474 30.11 -26.71 19.32
N ILE A 475 31.06 -26.01 18.69
CA ILE A 475 31.35 -24.57 18.88
C ILE A 475 31.47 -23.85 17.53
N ASN A 476 31.41 -22.51 17.54
CA ASN A 476 31.40 -21.66 16.33
C ASN A 476 32.51 -20.59 16.30
N SER A 477 33.62 -20.80 17.01
CA SER A 477 34.67 -19.78 17.18
C SER A 477 35.37 -19.35 15.88
N ILE A 478 35.40 -20.21 14.85
CA ILE A 478 35.91 -19.83 13.52
C ILE A 478 35.02 -18.74 12.92
N ARG A 479 33.70 -18.93 12.96
CA ARG A 479 32.73 -17.97 12.45
C ARG A 479 32.85 -16.65 13.19
N ASP A 480 32.77 -16.70 14.51
CA ASP A 480 32.71 -15.51 15.37
C ASP A 480 33.96 -14.63 15.22
N ARG A 481 35.14 -15.24 15.02
CA ARG A 481 36.40 -14.49 14.89
C ARG A 481 36.73 -14.06 13.47
N TYR A 482 36.46 -14.91 12.48
CA TYR A 482 37.07 -14.76 11.17
C TYR A 482 36.11 -14.46 10.03
N ILE A 483 34.79 -14.58 10.18
CA ILE A 483 33.87 -14.44 9.02
C ILE A 483 33.95 -13.06 8.37
N ASN A 484 34.10 -12.00 9.17
CA ASN A 484 34.19 -10.64 8.65
C ASN A 484 35.49 -10.46 7.84
N ALA A 485 36.62 -10.88 8.40
CA ALA A 485 37.92 -10.81 7.74
C ALA A 485 38.01 -11.75 6.53
N ALA A 486 37.42 -12.95 6.59
CA ALA A 486 37.37 -13.89 5.47
C ALA A 486 36.51 -13.36 4.33
N SER A 487 35.45 -12.60 4.63
CA SER A 487 34.62 -11.97 3.59
C SER A 487 35.32 -10.81 2.89
N SER A 488 36.28 -10.12 3.53
CA SER A 488 36.92 -8.92 2.97
C SER A 488 38.36 -9.13 2.49
N THR A 489 39.14 -9.91 3.23
CA THR A 489 40.58 -10.17 3.04
C THR A 489 40.90 -11.67 3.21
N PRO A 490 40.44 -12.54 2.29
CA PRO A 490 40.62 -13.99 2.39
C PRO A 490 42.04 -14.44 2.69
N SER A 491 43.04 -13.95 1.94
CA SER A 491 44.43 -14.40 2.05
C SER A 491 45.03 -14.23 3.45
N ALA A 492 44.56 -13.24 4.22
CA ALA A 492 45.05 -12.94 5.56
C ALA A 492 44.60 -13.95 6.62
N VAL A 493 43.51 -14.70 6.38
CA VAL A 493 42.89 -15.56 7.41
C VAL A 493 42.74 -17.01 7.02
N PHE A 494 42.61 -17.35 5.74
CA PHE A 494 42.35 -18.74 5.33
C PHE A 494 43.48 -19.70 5.70
N ALA A 495 44.74 -19.28 5.68
CA ALA A 495 45.86 -20.11 6.13
C ALA A 495 45.68 -20.55 7.60
N THR A 496 45.31 -19.60 8.47
CA THR A 496 45.06 -19.86 9.90
C THR A 496 43.87 -20.81 10.08
N ILE A 497 42.75 -20.55 9.40
CA ILE A 497 41.52 -21.35 9.56
C ILE A 497 41.71 -22.76 9.01
N LEU A 498 42.42 -22.91 7.89
CA LEU A 498 42.76 -24.22 7.31
C LEU A 498 43.61 -25.05 8.29
N ASN A 499 44.63 -24.45 8.90
CA ASN A 499 45.45 -25.13 9.91
C ASN A 499 44.63 -25.56 11.13
N LEU A 500 43.73 -24.70 11.63
CA LEU A 500 42.81 -25.06 12.73
C LEU A 500 41.92 -26.24 12.35
N SER A 501 41.44 -26.30 11.10
CA SER A 501 40.56 -27.36 10.62
C SER A 501 41.22 -28.75 10.66
N VAL A 502 42.55 -28.85 10.51
CA VAL A 502 43.29 -30.12 10.57
C VAL A 502 43.17 -30.78 11.95
N HIS A 503 43.12 -29.99 13.03
CA HIS A 503 42.92 -30.53 14.37
C HIS A 503 41.46 -30.92 14.62
N HIS A 504 40.51 -30.20 14.03
CA HIS A 504 39.09 -30.49 14.16
C HIS A 504 38.70 -31.74 13.38
N ILE A 505 39.17 -31.89 12.15
CA ILE A 505 38.83 -33.03 11.29
C ILE A 505 39.28 -34.36 11.90
N LYS A 506 40.46 -34.41 12.55
CA LYS A 506 40.97 -35.62 13.24
C LYS A 506 40.05 -36.15 14.35
N LYS A 507 39.16 -35.32 14.90
CA LYS A 507 38.18 -35.72 15.92
C LYS A 507 36.91 -36.33 15.33
N LEU A 508 36.71 -36.20 14.02
CA LEU A 508 35.55 -36.76 13.33
C LEU A 508 35.77 -38.24 13.01
N ASN A 509 34.70 -38.97 12.71
CA ASN A 509 34.81 -40.34 12.21
C ASN A 509 35.43 -40.38 10.80
N THR A 510 35.98 -41.53 10.42
CA THR A 510 36.71 -41.71 9.14
C THR A 510 35.87 -41.29 7.93
N SER A 511 34.57 -41.63 7.90
CA SER A 511 33.68 -41.27 6.80
C SER A 511 33.54 -39.75 6.64
N LYS A 512 33.34 -39.01 7.74
CA LYS A 512 33.25 -37.54 7.72
C LYS A 512 34.60 -36.90 7.37
N GLN A 513 35.71 -37.46 7.84
CA GLN A 513 37.05 -36.99 7.48
C GLN A 513 37.24 -37.04 5.96
N ILE A 514 36.98 -38.19 5.34
CA ILE A 514 37.11 -38.37 3.89
C ILE A 514 36.17 -37.42 3.14
N PHE A 515 34.93 -37.25 3.60
CA PHE A 515 33.97 -36.35 2.99
C PHE A 515 34.47 -34.89 2.98
N PHE A 516 34.89 -34.38 4.14
CA PHE A 516 35.32 -33.00 4.26
C PHE A 516 36.66 -32.72 3.57
N GLU A 517 37.60 -33.67 3.57
CA GLU A 517 38.84 -33.51 2.79
C GLU A 517 38.54 -33.44 1.28
N LYS A 518 37.69 -34.33 0.76
CA LYS A 518 37.25 -34.28 -0.64
C LYS A 518 36.54 -32.97 -0.99
N LEU A 519 35.70 -32.46 -0.10
CA LEU A 519 34.98 -31.20 -0.32
C LEU A 519 35.92 -29.99 -0.29
N LYS A 520 36.87 -29.94 0.66
CA LYS A 520 37.91 -28.90 0.68
C LYS A 520 38.72 -28.93 -0.61
N GLN A 521 39.16 -30.12 -1.04
CA GLN A 521 39.90 -30.29 -2.28
C GLN A 521 39.09 -29.81 -3.50
N GLU A 522 37.83 -30.24 -3.64
CA GLU A 522 36.95 -29.80 -4.73
C GLU A 522 36.80 -28.27 -4.84
N ILE A 523 36.76 -27.58 -3.69
CA ILE A 523 36.64 -26.11 -3.66
C ILE A 523 37.99 -25.45 -3.95
N ILE A 524 39.07 -25.93 -3.35
CA ILE A 524 40.42 -25.37 -3.53
C ILE A 524 40.92 -25.56 -4.95
N ASP A 525 40.63 -26.71 -5.58
CA ASP A 525 41.00 -27.01 -6.97
C ASP A 525 40.41 -26.01 -7.98
N LYS A 526 39.36 -25.29 -7.62
CA LYS A 526 38.70 -24.25 -8.45
C LYS A 526 39.17 -22.84 -8.14
N LEU A 527 39.98 -22.64 -7.10
CA LEU A 527 40.55 -21.33 -6.83
C LEU A 527 41.60 -20.97 -7.90
N PRO A 528 41.82 -19.67 -8.15
CA PRO A 528 42.89 -19.22 -9.04
C PRO A 528 44.26 -19.75 -8.61
N ALA A 529 45.18 -19.90 -9.56
CA ALA A 529 46.53 -20.39 -9.30
C ALA A 529 47.33 -19.44 -8.38
N GLU A 530 46.97 -18.16 -8.38
CA GLU A 530 47.50 -17.13 -7.48
C GLU A 530 47.06 -17.33 -6.02
N GLY A 531 46.14 -18.26 -5.76
CA GLY A 531 45.64 -18.62 -4.44
C GLY A 531 44.49 -17.73 -3.97
N PHE A 532 44.43 -17.50 -2.65
CA PHE A 532 43.38 -16.68 -2.06
C PHE A 532 43.55 -15.20 -2.42
N PRO A 533 42.47 -14.49 -2.80
CA PRO A 533 42.57 -13.08 -3.13
C PRO A 533 42.92 -12.24 -1.89
N ALA A 534 43.73 -11.21 -2.10
CA ALA A 534 44.11 -10.26 -1.04
C ALA A 534 42.92 -9.46 -0.53
N HIS A 535 42.05 -9.04 -1.44
CA HIS A 535 40.83 -8.29 -1.15
C HIS A 535 39.69 -8.80 -2.03
N LEU A 536 38.49 -8.90 -1.46
CA LEU A 536 37.25 -9.07 -2.23
C LEU A 536 36.58 -7.72 -2.39
N ASP A 537 36.15 -7.40 -3.61
CA ASP A 537 35.36 -6.21 -3.86
C ASP A 537 33.98 -6.30 -3.18
N LEU A 538 33.19 -5.23 -3.26
CA LEU A 538 31.90 -5.20 -2.59
C LEU A 538 30.92 -6.26 -3.14
N GLN A 539 31.00 -6.62 -4.43
CA GLN A 539 30.12 -7.62 -5.04
C GLN A 539 30.52 -9.04 -4.64
N ASP A 540 31.83 -9.32 -4.64
CA ASP A 540 32.39 -10.61 -4.25
C ASP A 540 32.30 -10.87 -2.75
N GLN A 541 32.29 -9.81 -1.93
CA GLN A 541 31.87 -9.90 -0.52
C GLN A 541 30.43 -10.45 -0.39
N GLY A 542 29.52 -10.08 -1.29
CA GLY A 542 28.18 -10.65 -1.33
C GLY A 542 28.18 -12.08 -1.86
N ARG A 543 28.92 -12.36 -2.93
CA ARG A 543 29.07 -13.73 -3.45
C ARG A 543 29.63 -14.67 -2.38
N PHE A 544 30.53 -14.21 -1.52
CA PHE A 544 30.98 -14.93 -0.33
C PHE A 544 29.82 -15.32 0.56
N PHE A 545 28.94 -14.38 0.95
CA PHE A 545 27.81 -14.71 1.81
C PHE A 545 26.75 -15.58 1.14
N VAL A 546 26.55 -15.45 -0.18
CA VAL A 546 25.66 -16.35 -0.93
C VAL A 546 26.25 -17.77 -0.99
N GLY A 547 27.54 -17.92 -1.32
CA GLY A 547 28.23 -19.22 -1.35
C GLY A 547 28.30 -19.88 0.03
N TYR A 548 28.54 -19.08 1.07
CA TYR A 548 28.45 -19.52 2.46
C TYR A 548 27.04 -20.04 2.78
N TYR A 549 26.00 -19.27 2.44
CA TYR A 549 24.62 -19.66 2.68
C TYR A 549 24.26 -20.95 1.94
N HIS A 550 24.53 -21.03 0.64
CA HIS A 550 24.26 -22.21 -0.19
C HIS A 550 24.95 -23.46 0.35
N GLN A 551 26.24 -23.39 0.67
CA GLN A 551 26.98 -24.53 1.20
C GLN A 551 26.46 -24.96 2.58
N ARG A 552 26.06 -24.01 3.44
CA ARG A 552 25.42 -24.33 4.72
C ARG A 552 24.10 -25.06 4.51
N GLN A 553 23.23 -24.57 3.62
CA GLN A 553 21.97 -25.25 3.31
C GLN A 553 22.21 -26.66 2.74
N ASP A 554 23.19 -26.83 1.83
CA ASP A 554 23.53 -28.12 1.22
C ASP A 554 23.88 -29.20 2.26
N PHE A 555 24.44 -28.84 3.41
CA PHE A 555 24.70 -29.80 4.50
C PHE A 555 23.43 -30.32 5.20
N PHE A 556 22.30 -29.62 5.10
CA PHE A 556 21.04 -29.97 5.76
C PHE A 556 20.00 -30.57 4.80
N VAL A 557 20.17 -30.44 3.48
CA VAL A 557 19.31 -31.10 2.50
C VAL A 557 19.64 -32.60 2.45
N SER A 558 18.62 -33.47 2.59
CA SER A 558 18.80 -34.92 2.50
C SER A 558 19.23 -35.36 1.09
N LYS A 559 19.94 -36.49 0.96
CA LYS A 559 20.35 -37.02 -0.36
C LYS A 559 19.18 -37.22 -1.32
N GLU A 560 18.06 -37.75 -0.83
CA GLU A 560 16.83 -37.95 -1.62
C GLU A 560 16.24 -36.63 -2.14
N ALA A 561 16.30 -35.57 -1.34
CA ALA A 561 15.84 -34.24 -1.76
C ALA A 561 16.78 -33.58 -2.78
N LYS A 562 18.08 -33.94 -2.80
CA LYS A 562 19.04 -33.47 -3.81
C LYS A 562 18.84 -34.14 -5.17
N GLU A 563 18.37 -35.39 -5.20
CA GLU A 563 18.11 -36.12 -6.44
C GLU A 563 16.79 -35.68 -7.09
N ALA A 564 15.78 -35.29 -6.31
CA ALA A 564 14.51 -34.78 -6.81
C ALA A 564 14.64 -33.39 -7.48
N SER A 565 15.46 -32.48 -6.95
CA SER A 565 15.65 -31.13 -7.52
C SER A 565 16.43 -31.11 -8.83
N ILE A 566 17.26 -32.14 -9.10
CA ILE A 566 17.97 -32.30 -10.37
C ILE A 566 17.01 -32.71 -11.50
N ASN A 567 15.97 -33.50 -11.19
CA ASN A 567 15.00 -33.94 -12.20
C ASN A 567 14.00 -32.84 -12.60
N GLU A 568 13.68 -31.89 -11.70
CA GLU A 568 12.83 -30.73 -12.02
C GLU A 568 13.52 -29.68 -12.92
N GLU A 569 14.86 -29.66 -13.04
CA GLU A 569 15.58 -28.77 -13.98
C GLU A 569 15.71 -29.36 -15.40
N ILE A 570 15.34 -30.63 -15.60
CA ILE A 570 15.46 -31.35 -16.89
C ILE A 570 14.10 -31.45 -17.64
N GLU A 571 12.98 -31.20 -16.96
CA GLU A 571 11.63 -31.01 -17.54
C GLU A 571 11.33 -29.52 -17.78
#